data_AF-A0A803NGT0-F1
#
_entry.id   AF-A0A803NGT0-F1
#
_cell.length_a   1.000
_cell.length_b   1.000
_cell.length_c   1.000
_cell.angle_alpha   90.00
_cell.angle_beta   90.00
_cell.angle_gamma   90.00
#
_symmetry.space_group_name_H-M   'P 1'
#
loop_
_entity.id
_entity.type
_entity.pdbx_description
1 polymer ?
#
loop_
_entity_poly.entity_id
_entity_poly.type
_entity_poly.pdbx_seq_one_letter_code
_entity_poly.pdbx_strand_id
1 'polypeptide(L)'
;MANRDPLVVGRVISDVLDPFTKTVSLKVSYTGNRAINNGTDLRPSQVANSPRVEIGGDDLRTFYTLVMVDPDAPNPSEPNLKEYLHWYVLSNISSYNFI
;
A
#
# COMPACT_ATOMS: atom_id res chain seq x y z
N MET A 1 6.36 -17.59 -19.87
CA MET A 1 5.15 -16.74 -19.88
C MET A 1 5.39 -15.65 -18.86
N ALA A 2 5.58 -14.40 -19.29
CA ALA A 2 5.87 -13.31 -18.37
C ALA A 2 4.64 -13.09 -17.47
N ASN A 3 4.79 -13.36 -16.18
CA ASN A 3 3.79 -13.06 -15.17
C ASN A 3 3.56 -11.54 -15.20
N ARG A 4 2.39 -11.09 -15.63
CA ARG A 4 2.08 -9.65 -15.75
C ARG A 4 2.10 -9.04 -14.35
N ASP A 5 2.76 -7.89 -14.16
CA ASP A 5 2.84 -7.23 -12.85
C ASP A 5 1.42 -6.98 -12.30
N PRO A 6 1.07 -7.50 -11.12
CA PRO A 6 -0.25 -7.31 -10.52
C PRO A 6 -0.68 -5.84 -10.42
N LEU A 7 0.26 -4.89 -10.26
CA LEU A 7 -0.07 -3.46 -10.20
C LEU A 7 -0.51 -2.90 -11.56
N VAL A 8 -0.03 -3.47 -12.67
CA VAL A 8 -0.49 -3.13 -14.02
C VAL A 8 -1.82 -3.81 -14.31
N VAL A 9 -1.96 -5.08 -13.95
CA VAL A 9 -3.20 -5.84 -14.16
C VAL A 9 -4.37 -5.20 -13.40
N GLY A 10 -4.14 -4.77 -12.16
CA GLY A 10 -5.12 -4.05 -11.34
C GLY A 10 -5.23 -2.56 -11.63
N ARG A 11 -4.57 -2.04 -12.68
CA ARG A 11 -4.56 -0.62 -13.09
C ARG A 11 -4.06 0.40 -12.06
N VAL A 12 -3.50 -0.05 -10.93
CA VAL A 12 -2.85 0.80 -9.93
C VAL A 12 -1.75 1.64 -10.57
N ILE A 13 -0.92 1.03 -11.42
CA ILE A 13 -0.06 1.78 -12.34
C ILE A 13 -0.94 2.31 -13.46
N SER A 14 -0.85 3.62 -13.73
CA SER A 14 -1.74 4.45 -14.57
C SER A 14 -2.84 5.17 -13.80
N ASP A 15 -3.65 4.48 -12.98
CA ASP A 15 -4.77 5.15 -12.31
C ASP A 15 -4.32 5.92 -11.06
N VAL A 16 -3.24 5.48 -10.40
CA VAL A 16 -2.71 6.06 -9.15
C VAL A 16 -1.22 6.42 -9.25
N LEU A 17 -0.42 5.52 -9.83
CA LEU A 17 1.04 5.67 -9.87
C LEU A 17 1.57 5.68 -11.30
N ASP A 18 2.60 6.50 -11.54
CA ASP A 18 3.44 6.37 -12.73
C ASP A 18 4.24 5.05 -12.68
N PRO A 19 4.63 4.47 -13.84
CA PRO A 19 5.49 3.30 -13.87
C PRO A 19 6.80 3.54 -13.10
N PHE A 20 7.17 2.58 -12.24
CA PHE A 20 8.37 2.68 -11.41
C PHE A 20 9.06 1.33 -11.26
N THR A 21 10.32 1.35 -10.84
CA THR A 21 11.05 0.14 -10.43
C THR A 21 10.97 -0.01 -8.92
N LYS A 22 10.47 -1.15 -8.44
CA LYS A 22 10.42 -1.48 -7.00
C LYS A 22 11.85 -1.68 -6.48
N THR A 23 12.31 -0.83 -5.58
CA THR A 23 13.67 -0.89 -5.00
C THR A 23 13.69 -1.21 -3.51
N VAL A 24 12.58 -1.01 -2.81
CA VAL A 24 12.45 -1.23 -1.37
C VAL A 24 11.31 -2.20 -1.11
N SER A 25 11.53 -3.17 -0.21
CA SER A 25 10.48 -4.09 0.20
C SER A 25 9.49 -3.40 1.14
N LEU A 26 8.20 -3.66 0.90
CA LEU A 26 7.11 -3.20 1.75
C LEU A 26 6.26 -4.42 2.11
N LYS A 27 6.05 -4.65 3.40
CA LYS A 27 5.19 -5.73 3.89
C LYS A 27 4.15 -5.14 4.82
N VAL A 28 2.89 -5.43 4.51
CA VAL A 28 1.72 -4.97 5.25
C VAL A 28 0.96 -6.18 5.79
N SER A 29 0.54 -6.12 7.04
CA SER A 29 -0.24 -7.19 7.69
C SER A 29 -1.30 -6.62 8.64
N TYR A 30 -2.46 -7.26 8.70
CA TYR A 30 -3.49 -6.98 9.71
C TYR A 30 -3.54 -8.11 10.75
N THR A 31 -4.48 -8.02 11.70
CA THR A 31 -4.68 -8.95 12.83
C THR A 31 -4.48 -10.42 12.45
N GLY A 32 -3.65 -11.12 13.23
CA GLY A 32 -3.27 -12.51 12.96
C GLY A 32 -2.01 -12.67 12.10
N ASN A 33 -1.23 -11.59 11.87
CA ASN A 33 0.01 -11.58 11.08
C ASN A 33 -0.14 -12.13 9.66
N ARG A 34 -1.35 -12.08 9.10
CA ARG A 34 -1.58 -12.48 7.72
C ARG A 34 -1.03 -11.38 6.80
N ALA A 35 0.08 -11.67 6.13
CA ALA A 35 0.63 -10.80 5.11
C ALA A 35 -0.37 -10.64 3.96
N ILE A 36 -0.52 -9.40 3.48
CA ILE A 36 -1.37 -9.05 2.35
C ILE A 36 -0.51 -9.02 1.09
N ASN A 37 -1.06 -9.52 0.00
CA ASN A 37 -0.48 -9.40 -1.33
C ASN A 37 -1.38 -8.56 -2.24
N ASN A 38 -0.84 -8.06 -3.34
CA ASN A 38 -1.61 -7.32 -4.35
C ASN A 38 -2.85 -8.11 -4.79
N GLY A 39 -4.02 -7.48 -4.72
CA GLY A 39 -5.31 -8.10 -5.08
C GLY A 39 -5.91 -9.05 -4.04
N THR A 40 -5.41 -9.05 -2.79
CA THR A 40 -6.05 -9.83 -1.71
C THR A 40 -7.36 -9.18 -1.27
N ASP A 41 -8.47 -9.91 -1.35
CA ASP A 41 -9.76 -9.45 -0.83
C ASP A 41 -9.78 -9.42 0.69
N LEU A 42 -10.18 -8.29 1.25
CA LEU A 42 -10.31 -8.06 2.69
C LEU A 42 -11.67 -7.48 3.02
N ARG A 43 -12.31 -7.99 4.07
CA ARG A 43 -13.56 -7.42 4.58
C ARG A 43 -13.27 -6.15 5.39
N PRO A 44 -14.17 -5.15 5.40
CA PRO A 44 -14.00 -3.95 6.22
C PRO A 44 -13.68 -4.23 7.69
N SER A 45 -14.27 -5.28 8.27
CA SER A 45 -14.00 -5.69 9.66
C SER A 45 -12.57 -6.19 9.90
N GLN A 46 -11.87 -6.65 8.88
CA GLN A 46 -10.48 -7.12 8.96
C GLN A 46 -9.47 -5.97 8.92
N VAL A 47 -9.89 -4.81 8.40
CA VAL A 47 -9.04 -3.64 8.15
C VAL A 47 -9.46 -2.40 8.95
N ALA A 48 -10.30 -2.59 9.98
CA ALA A 48 -10.83 -1.50 10.80
C ALA A 48 -9.77 -0.79 11.65
N ASN A 49 -8.69 -1.49 12.02
CA ASN A 49 -7.55 -0.92 12.75
C ASN A 49 -6.37 -0.72 11.79
N SER A 50 -5.41 0.14 12.13
CA SER A 50 -4.20 0.31 11.33
C SER A 50 -3.42 -1.00 11.16
N PRO A 51 -2.87 -1.27 9.96
CA PRO A 51 -2.02 -2.45 9.75
C PRO A 51 -0.66 -2.25 10.40
N ARG A 52 0.04 -3.38 10.62
CA ARG A 52 1.48 -3.39 10.87
C ARG A 52 2.23 -3.29 9.55
N VAL A 53 3.17 -2.35 9.48
CA VAL A 53 3.99 -2.08 8.29
C VAL A 53 5.46 -2.33 8.59
N GLU A 54 6.10 -3.11 7.73
CA GLU A 54 7.54 -3.36 7.73
C GLU A 54 8.11 -2.85 6.40
N ILE A 55 9.04 -1.89 6.45
CA ILE A 55 9.72 -1.31 5.29
C ILE A 55 11.18 -1.75 5.33
N GLY A 56 11.69 -2.28 4.22
CA GLY A 56 13.10 -2.64 4.09
C GLY A 56 14.02 -1.43 3.86
N GLY A 57 15.23 -1.71 3.40
CA GLY A 57 16.23 -0.70 3.04
C GLY A 57 17.44 -0.71 3.97
N ASP A 58 18.60 -0.42 3.38
CA ASP A 58 19.89 -0.63 4.06
C ASP A 58 20.47 0.66 4.68
N ASP A 59 19.96 1.84 4.31
CA ASP A 59 20.40 3.12 4.86
C ASP A 59 19.41 3.67 5.89
N LEU A 60 19.84 3.67 7.15
CA LEU A 60 19.11 4.19 8.32
C LEU A 60 18.81 5.70 8.25
N ARG A 61 19.45 6.44 7.34
CA ARG A 61 19.22 7.88 7.11
C ARG A 61 18.15 8.14 6.06
N THR A 62 17.69 7.10 5.37
CA THR A 62 16.59 7.22 4.43
C THR A 62 15.27 7.19 5.21
N PHE A 63 14.41 8.16 4.93
CA PHE A 63 13.09 8.24 5.51
C PHE A 63 12.04 8.00 4.43
N TYR A 64 10.99 7.29 4.80
CA TYR A 64 9.90 6.92 3.90
C TYR A 64 8.60 7.57 4.34
N THR A 65 7.78 7.94 3.37
CA THR A 65 6.39 8.35 3.60
C THR A 65 5.49 7.21 3.17
N LEU A 66 4.54 6.84 4.02
CA LEU A 66 3.51 5.85 3.69
C LEU A 66 2.19 6.56 3.43
N VAL A 67 1.56 6.22 2.30
CA VAL A 67 0.26 6.74 1.89
C VAL A 67 -0.66 5.57 1.58
N MET A 68 -1.85 5.56 2.18
CA MET A 68 -2.93 4.61 1.89
C MET A 68 -4.13 5.39 1.37
N VAL A 69 -4.48 5.14 0.11
CA VAL A 69 -5.60 5.80 -0.60
C VAL A 69 -6.57 4.77 -1.18
N ASP A 70 -7.82 5.20 -1.33
CA ASP A 70 -8.84 4.51 -2.13
C ASP A 70 -9.09 5.32 -3.43
N PRO A 71 -8.65 4.82 -4.60
CA PRO A 71 -8.86 5.49 -5.88
C PRO A 71 -10.28 5.29 -6.44
N ASP A 72 -11.08 4.46 -5.79
CA ASP A 72 -12.41 4.05 -6.24
C ASP A 72 -13.52 4.65 -5.37
N ALA A 73 -13.24 5.66 -4.55
CA ALA A 73 -14.25 6.23 -3.65
C ALA A 73 -15.32 7.07 -4.38
N PRO A 74 -16.62 6.94 -4.04
CA PRO A 74 -17.20 5.98 -3.09
C PRO A 74 -17.45 4.59 -3.71
N ASN A 75 -17.41 4.48 -5.04
CA ASN A 75 -17.48 3.21 -5.77
C ASN A 75 -16.68 3.28 -7.10
N PRO A 76 -16.13 2.15 -7.59
CA PRO A 76 -15.25 2.13 -8.76
C PRO A 76 -15.93 2.53 -10.08
N SER A 77 -17.27 2.51 -10.15
CA SER A 77 -18.01 2.90 -11.37
C SER A 77 -18.21 4.42 -11.47
N GLU A 78 -18.28 5.12 -10.35
CA GLU A 78 -18.40 6.58 -10.29
C GLU A 78 -17.49 7.14 -9.18
N PRO A 79 -16.16 7.11 -9.39
CA PRO A 79 -15.19 7.44 -8.34
C PRO A 79 -14.97 8.95 -8.24
N ASN A 80 -16.04 9.69 -7.92
CA ASN A 80 -16.02 11.16 -7.87
C ASN A 80 -15.38 11.75 -6.60
N LEU A 81 -15.05 10.91 -5.61
CA LEU A 81 -14.31 11.28 -4.40
C LEU A 81 -12.86 10.77 -4.42
N LYS A 82 -12.39 10.24 -5.55
CA LYS A 82 -11.01 9.77 -5.67
C LYS A 82 -10.00 10.93 -5.65
N GLU A 83 -8.84 10.79 -5.02
CA GLU A 83 -8.39 9.69 -4.15
C GLU A 83 -8.81 9.96 -2.69
N TYR A 84 -9.45 8.99 -2.02
CA TYR A 84 -9.80 9.13 -0.61
C TYR A 84 -8.64 8.68 0.28
N LEU A 85 -8.09 9.60 1.07
CA LEU A 85 -6.96 9.33 1.96
C LEU A 85 -7.41 8.60 3.24
N HIS A 86 -7.07 7.32 3.35
CA HIS A 86 -7.35 6.51 4.53
C HIS A 86 -6.31 6.69 5.63
N TRP A 87 -5.03 6.73 5.24
CA TRP A 87 -3.94 6.83 6.20
C TRP A 87 -2.74 7.53 5.59
N TYR A 88 -2.15 8.44 6.37
CA TYR A 88 -0.95 9.16 6.01
C TYR A 88 0.01 9.14 7.17
N VAL A 89 1.18 8.55 6.96
CA VAL A 89 2.22 8.51 7.98
C VAL A 89 3.47 9.18 7.44
N LEU A 90 3.70 10.40 7.94
CA LEU A 90 5.01 11.03 7.91
C LEU A 90 5.81 10.42 9.02
N SER A 91 6.83 9.64 8.69
CA SER A 91 7.68 9.13 9.74
C SER A 91 9.13 9.13 9.31
N ASN A 92 9.97 9.52 10.26
CA ASN A 92 11.36 9.11 10.31
C ASN A 92 11.42 7.57 10.51
N ILE A 93 10.82 6.79 9.61
CA ILE A 93 10.90 5.32 9.62
C ILE A 93 12.34 5.01 9.21
N SER A 94 13.24 4.85 10.18
CA SER A 94 14.43 4.05 9.93
C SER A 94 13.93 2.65 9.58
N SER A 95 14.66 1.92 8.73
CA SER A 95 14.28 0.62 8.14
C SER A 95 13.99 -0.52 9.15
N TYR A 96 13.81 -0.20 10.43
CA TYR A 96 13.50 -1.10 11.54
C TYR A 96 12.34 -0.66 12.45
N ASN A 97 11.71 0.50 12.21
CA ASN A 97 10.61 0.97 13.07
C ASN A 97 9.26 0.38 12.63
N PHE A 98 8.72 -0.47 13.49
CA PHE A 98 7.41 -1.09 13.37
C PHE A 98 6.32 -0.10 13.78
N ILE A 99 5.39 0.21 12.87
CA ILE A 99 4.15 0.93 13.17
C ILE A 99 2.97 0.05 12.76
#